data_AF-A0A7X6CB63-F1
#
_entry.id   AF-A0A7X6CB63-F1
#
_cell.length_a   1.000
_cell.length_b   1.000
_cell.length_c   1.000
_cell.angle_alpha   90.00
_cell.angle_beta   90.00
_cell.angle_gamma   90.00
#
_symmetry.space_group_name_H-M   'P 1'
#
loop_
_entity.id
_entity.type
_entity.pdbx_description
1 polymer ?
#
loop_
_entity_poly.entity_id
_entity_poly.type
_entity_poly.pdbx_seq_one_letter_code
_entity_poly.pdbx_strand_id
1 'polypeptide(L)'
;MQREFFGNSGFRSSDKTLVEDAKRPSRPIYRAIVLMLFATGLLGMHVCRLVQLQLVEGKQNRERAENNRVRLVPMPSNRGHIVDRQGKLLAANNLARSVYLWPKEQTPEQWKVTAEKLSPLLKIPAKEILEKLKQVNPQSYRPVRLRQSLPPEVFVPLAEQAGQLQGVEVRPEANRYYPEGSLAAHVLGYIGEATQADLKAHPEYPMGMIVGQMGIEASSNSKIAGVWGDRLIEVNAQNQELRLMGEKPPKPGEPVQLTIDLEMQKVAEEALGTRRGAVVALDVKTGGVLVLASHPTFDPNLFTRKISKDEWETLQDPENPFLNRALQGYPPGSTFKIVTSAAAMESGKFSPDSIVSTSSYITVGGIDFNEHSGGYGDIGFREALAFSSNTFFYQIGMSIGPEQISRWGNRLGIGKDTNLKLLGLGGGDYGQIPTPEEKEKIYKEPWYVGDTVTTAIGQGLVLVTPLEAAVMVSSIANGGNRVKPHLLTSMTGTPETQPVATGMKPGTVAAIKEGLVAVVTDGTGQGMNDGTIPLTGGKTGTSEVIGQKSHSLFVAFGPAEKPEIAIAVVVENGGFGSVAAAPIAKEVFQTYFGKSKKVNESVVITP
;
A
#
# COMPACT_ATOMS: atom_id res chain seq x y z
N MET A 1 78.94 -76.26 -23.36
CA MET A 1 78.63 -77.66 -22.98
C MET A 1 77.89 -78.35 -24.12
N GLN A 2 77.68 -79.66 -24.00
CA GLN A 2 77.15 -80.61 -24.99
C GLN A 2 75.80 -80.23 -25.68
N ARG A 3 75.68 -80.63 -26.97
CA ARG A 3 74.58 -81.42 -27.59
C ARG A 3 73.16 -80.84 -27.77
N GLU A 4 72.32 -81.30 -28.70
CA GLU A 4 72.43 -81.92 -30.06
C GLU A 4 71.00 -82.05 -30.66
N PHE A 5 70.85 -82.48 -31.94
CA PHE A 5 69.59 -82.92 -32.62
C PHE A 5 68.54 -81.81 -32.93
N PHE A 6 67.71 -81.83 -33.99
CA PHE A 6 67.53 -82.65 -35.22
C PHE A 6 66.76 -81.78 -36.27
N GLY A 7 66.52 -82.13 -37.55
CA GLY A 7 66.92 -83.30 -38.34
C GLY A 7 66.25 -83.35 -39.75
N ASN A 8 67.07 -83.52 -40.80
CA ASN A 8 66.82 -84.01 -42.19
C ASN A 8 65.58 -83.63 -43.06
N SER A 9 65.88 -82.93 -44.17
CA SER A 9 65.51 -83.23 -45.58
C SER A 9 64.06 -83.58 -46.00
N GLY A 10 63.43 -82.65 -46.73
CA GLY A 10 62.35 -82.88 -47.71
C GLY A 10 62.82 -82.65 -49.16
N PHE A 11 62.07 -83.09 -50.19
CA PHE A 11 62.58 -83.22 -51.58
C PHE A 11 61.49 -83.26 -52.68
N ARG A 12 61.82 -82.85 -53.93
CA ARG A 12 61.02 -82.88 -55.20
C ARG A 12 59.76 -81.97 -55.26
N SER A 13 59.66 -80.99 -56.18
CA SER A 13 59.41 -80.99 -57.66
C SER A 13 57.91 -81.07 -58.03
N SER A 14 57.36 -80.24 -58.92
CA SER A 14 57.64 -80.24 -60.38
C SER A 14 57.30 -78.94 -61.14
N ASP A 15 57.99 -78.71 -62.27
CA ASP A 15 57.63 -77.95 -63.49
C ASP A 15 57.09 -76.49 -63.41
N LYS A 16 57.73 -75.48 -64.06
CA LYS A 16 57.68 -75.06 -65.49
C LYS A 16 56.28 -74.56 -65.92
N THR A 17 56.10 -73.46 -66.69
CA THR A 17 56.97 -72.79 -67.68
C THR A 17 56.98 -71.24 -67.62
N LEU A 18 57.92 -70.65 -68.38
CA LEU A 18 58.09 -69.24 -68.77
C LEU A 18 56.81 -68.53 -69.30
N VAL A 19 56.79 -67.18 -69.23
CA VAL A 19 56.48 -66.28 -70.38
C VAL A 19 56.88 -64.80 -70.09
N GLU A 20 57.64 -64.25 -71.04
CA GLU A 20 57.85 -62.86 -71.52
C GLU A 20 57.77 -61.57 -70.64
N ASP A 21 58.62 -60.62 -71.04
CA ASP A 21 58.70 -59.22 -70.61
C ASP A 21 57.53 -58.35 -71.14
N ALA A 22 56.97 -57.47 -70.31
CA ALA A 22 56.00 -56.46 -70.76
C ALA A 22 56.07 -55.14 -69.94
N LYS A 23 56.76 -54.14 -70.50
CA LYS A 23 56.86 -52.78 -69.91
C LYS A 23 55.47 -52.17 -69.63
N ARG A 24 55.16 -51.84 -68.38
CA ARG A 24 54.00 -51.00 -67.99
C ARG A 24 54.40 -49.93 -66.94
N PRO A 25 53.68 -48.78 -66.88
CA PRO A 25 54.30 -47.50 -66.50
C PRO A 25 54.22 -47.12 -65.01
N SER A 26 55.00 -46.10 -64.66
CA SER A 26 55.22 -45.46 -63.34
C SER A 26 54.00 -44.76 -62.71
N ARG A 27 52.84 -45.42 -62.68
CA ARG A 27 51.57 -44.89 -62.17
C ARG A 27 51.38 -44.79 -60.63
N PRO A 28 52.12 -45.47 -59.71
CA PRO A 28 51.83 -45.33 -58.27
C PRO A 28 52.34 -44.01 -57.69
N ILE A 29 53.55 -43.57 -58.06
CA ILE A 29 54.18 -42.36 -57.50
C ILE A 29 53.35 -41.10 -57.81
N TYR A 30 52.89 -40.94 -59.06
CA TYR A 30 52.09 -39.78 -59.46
C TYR A 30 50.75 -39.71 -58.70
N ARG A 31 50.13 -40.87 -58.41
CA ARG A 31 48.92 -40.96 -57.57
C ARG A 31 49.21 -40.58 -56.12
N ALA A 32 50.33 -41.03 -55.56
CA ALA A 32 50.75 -40.66 -54.21
C ALA A 32 51.03 -39.14 -54.08
N ILE A 33 51.69 -38.53 -55.07
CA ILE A 33 51.93 -37.08 -55.11
C ILE A 33 50.62 -36.30 -55.20
N VAL A 34 49.67 -36.71 -56.06
CA VAL A 34 48.36 -36.05 -56.17
C VAL A 34 47.55 -36.18 -54.87
N LEU A 35 47.55 -37.36 -54.23
CA LEU A 35 46.92 -37.56 -52.93
C LEU A 35 47.57 -36.71 -51.82
N MET A 36 48.91 -36.59 -51.82
CA MET A 36 49.65 -35.78 -50.86
C MET A 36 49.40 -34.28 -51.05
N LEU A 37 49.35 -33.79 -52.30
CA LEU A 37 48.99 -32.41 -52.62
C LEU A 37 47.54 -32.11 -52.25
N PHE A 38 46.61 -33.05 -52.47
CA PHE A 38 45.21 -32.91 -52.07
C PHE A 38 45.07 -32.86 -50.54
N ALA A 39 45.74 -33.76 -49.80
CA ALA A 39 45.76 -33.77 -48.35
C ALA A 39 46.39 -32.49 -47.77
N THR A 40 47.52 -32.05 -48.32
CA THR A 40 48.18 -30.78 -47.93
C THR A 40 47.30 -29.57 -48.24
N GLY A 41 46.57 -29.58 -49.36
CA GLY A 41 45.61 -28.53 -49.72
C GLY A 41 44.44 -28.44 -48.75
N LEU A 42 43.85 -29.58 -48.36
CA LEU A 42 42.83 -29.66 -47.31
C LEU A 42 43.37 -29.16 -45.97
N LEU A 43 44.57 -29.60 -45.57
CA LEU A 43 45.19 -29.17 -44.32
C LEU A 43 45.49 -27.65 -44.32
N GLY A 44 45.99 -27.12 -45.43
CA GLY A 44 46.24 -25.69 -45.64
C GLY A 44 44.95 -24.86 -45.58
N MET A 45 43.84 -25.36 -46.12
CA MET A 45 42.52 -24.74 -45.99
C MET A 45 42.07 -24.65 -44.51
N HIS A 46 42.29 -25.71 -43.73
CA HIS A 46 42.01 -25.67 -42.28
C HIS A 46 42.93 -24.69 -41.53
N VAL A 47 44.22 -24.61 -41.88
CA VAL A 47 45.16 -23.63 -41.30
C VAL A 47 44.75 -22.18 -41.66
N CYS A 48 44.38 -21.90 -42.92
CA CYS A 48 43.87 -20.59 -43.32
C CYS A 48 42.57 -20.23 -42.58
N ARG A 49 41.65 -21.19 -42.37
CA ARG A 49 40.44 -20.95 -41.58
C ARG A 49 40.75 -20.71 -40.09
N LEU A 50 41.76 -21.38 -39.52
CA LEU A 50 42.23 -21.13 -38.16
C LEU A 50 42.84 -19.72 -38.03
N VAL A 51 43.69 -19.32 -38.99
CA VAL A 51 44.27 -17.97 -39.10
C VAL A 51 43.18 -16.90 -39.21
N GLN A 52 42.15 -17.13 -40.02
CA GLN A 52 40.98 -16.24 -40.09
C GLN A 52 40.30 -16.11 -38.73
N LEU A 53 39.96 -17.22 -38.07
CA LEU A 53 39.24 -17.22 -36.79
C LEU A 53 40.04 -16.61 -35.62
N GLN A 54 41.37 -16.76 -35.61
CA GLN A 54 42.25 -16.39 -34.50
C GLN A 54 42.98 -15.06 -34.69
N LEU A 55 43.30 -14.64 -35.92
CA LEU A 55 44.04 -13.40 -36.19
C LEU A 55 43.18 -12.31 -36.85
N VAL A 56 42.32 -12.67 -37.82
CA VAL A 56 41.46 -11.68 -38.51
C VAL A 56 40.22 -11.38 -37.68
N GLU A 57 39.49 -12.42 -37.29
CA GLU A 57 38.29 -12.33 -36.45
C GLU A 57 38.62 -12.37 -34.95
N GLY A 58 39.89 -12.63 -34.58
CA GLY A 58 40.31 -12.94 -33.21
C GLY A 58 39.89 -11.93 -32.16
N LYS A 59 40.04 -10.62 -32.43
CA LYS A 59 39.58 -9.56 -31.51
C LYS A 59 38.06 -9.61 -31.30
N GLN A 60 37.30 -9.74 -32.38
CA GLN A 60 35.83 -9.77 -32.34
C GLN A 60 35.30 -11.06 -31.71
N ASN A 61 35.97 -12.20 -31.94
CA ASN A 61 35.66 -13.48 -31.30
C ASN A 61 36.04 -13.49 -29.81
N ARG A 62 37.09 -12.77 -29.41
CA ARG A 62 37.43 -12.53 -28.00
C ARG A 62 36.43 -11.59 -27.32
N GLU A 63 36.04 -10.49 -27.95
CA GLU A 63 34.98 -9.61 -27.46
C GLU A 63 33.65 -10.37 -27.31
N ARG A 64 33.29 -11.25 -28.27
CA ARG A 64 32.14 -12.16 -28.13
C ARG A 64 32.28 -13.14 -26.97
N ALA A 65 33.47 -13.73 -26.77
CA ALA A 65 33.72 -14.66 -25.68
C ALA A 65 33.66 -13.98 -24.31
N GLU A 66 34.25 -12.79 -24.16
CA GLU A 66 34.19 -12.01 -22.91
C GLU A 66 32.75 -11.55 -22.61
N ASN A 67 32.00 -11.07 -23.62
CA ASN A 67 30.57 -10.72 -23.48
C ASN A 67 29.63 -11.93 -23.25
N ASN A 68 30.10 -13.17 -23.41
CA ASN A 68 29.32 -14.38 -23.13
C ASN A 68 29.77 -15.06 -21.82
N ARG A 69 31.03 -14.90 -21.43
CA ARG A 69 31.58 -15.40 -20.17
C ARG A 69 31.27 -14.48 -18.99
N VAL A 70 31.05 -13.18 -19.21
CA VAL A 70 30.75 -12.21 -18.15
C VAL A 70 29.26 -11.86 -18.13
N ARG A 71 28.61 -11.95 -16.97
CA ARG A 71 27.20 -11.54 -16.75
C ARG A 71 27.09 -10.50 -15.64
N LEU A 72 26.18 -9.54 -15.83
CA LEU A 72 25.75 -8.61 -14.79
C LEU A 72 24.47 -9.14 -14.12
N VAL A 73 24.60 -9.68 -12.92
CA VAL A 73 23.49 -10.17 -12.10
C VAL A 73 22.97 -9.04 -11.21
N PRO A 74 21.75 -8.52 -11.40
CA PRO A 74 21.16 -7.57 -10.47
C PRO A 74 20.90 -8.25 -9.12
N MET A 75 21.19 -7.54 -8.03
CA MET A 75 20.89 -7.93 -6.66
C MET A 75 19.77 -7.06 -6.07
N PRO A 76 18.58 -7.62 -5.80
CA PRO A 76 17.53 -6.90 -5.10
C PRO A 76 18.00 -6.41 -3.71
N SER A 77 17.59 -5.19 -3.35
CA SER A 77 17.67 -4.69 -1.97
C SER A 77 16.54 -5.26 -1.11
N ASN A 78 16.82 -5.50 0.17
CA ASN A 78 15.76 -5.73 1.14
C ASN A 78 14.98 -4.43 1.34
N ARG A 79 13.64 -4.49 1.23
CA ARG A 79 12.76 -3.34 1.41
C ARG A 79 12.63 -3.00 2.89
N GLY A 80 12.74 -1.74 3.27
CA GLY A 80 12.64 -1.26 4.65
C GLY A 80 11.35 -1.72 5.34
N HIS A 81 11.44 -2.10 6.61
CA HIS A 81 10.28 -2.54 7.38
C HIS A 81 9.36 -1.35 7.67
N ILE A 82 8.04 -1.57 7.64
CA ILE A 82 7.06 -0.62 8.18
C ILE A 82 6.69 -1.13 9.56
N VAL A 83 6.82 -0.28 10.59
CA VAL A 83 6.49 -0.62 11.98
C VAL A 83 5.50 0.35 12.61
N ASP A 84 4.75 -0.13 13.60
CA ASP A 84 3.84 0.67 14.41
C ASP A 84 4.59 1.58 15.40
N ARG A 85 3.86 2.43 16.13
CA ARG A 85 4.42 3.37 17.11
C ARG A 85 5.14 2.70 18.29
N GLN A 86 4.99 1.39 18.47
CA GLN A 86 5.69 0.59 19.48
C GLN A 86 6.77 -0.34 18.87
N GLY A 87 7.01 -0.28 17.56
CA GLY A 87 8.04 -1.05 16.85
C GLY A 87 7.60 -2.43 16.34
N LYS A 88 6.30 -2.76 16.39
CA LYS A 88 5.75 -4.02 15.87
C LYS A 88 5.69 -3.98 14.34
N LEU A 89 5.92 -5.13 13.70
CA LEU A 89 5.96 -5.26 12.24
C LEU A 89 4.57 -5.15 11.61
N LEU A 90 4.35 -4.12 10.80
CA LEU A 90 3.17 -3.96 9.94
C LEU A 90 3.45 -4.44 8.51
N ALA A 91 4.65 -4.17 7.99
CA ALA A 91 5.16 -4.76 6.76
C ALA A 91 6.62 -5.20 6.95
N ALA A 92 6.89 -6.45 6.58
CA ALA A 92 8.18 -7.11 6.69
C ALA A 92 8.56 -7.77 5.36
N ASN A 93 9.67 -8.51 5.35
CA ASN A 93 10.07 -9.31 4.20
C ASN A 93 10.30 -10.76 4.63
N ASN A 94 9.93 -11.72 3.79
CA ASN A 94 10.21 -13.14 3.99
C ASN A 94 11.14 -13.67 2.88
N LEU A 95 11.78 -14.81 3.14
CA LEU A 95 12.62 -15.49 2.15
C LEU A 95 11.73 -16.28 1.19
N ALA A 96 11.55 -15.74 -0.02
CA ALA A 96 10.86 -16.42 -1.10
C ALA A 96 11.87 -16.97 -2.13
N ARG A 97 11.36 -17.72 -3.11
CA ARG A 97 12.10 -18.07 -4.32
C ARG A 97 11.32 -17.65 -5.55
N SER A 98 12.02 -17.18 -6.57
CA SER A 98 11.40 -16.67 -7.80
C SER A 98 12.17 -17.16 -9.03
N VAL A 99 11.43 -17.36 -10.12
CA VAL A 99 11.99 -17.85 -11.39
C VAL A 99 12.25 -16.72 -12.36
N TYR A 100 13.41 -16.80 -12.99
CA TYR A 100 13.95 -15.86 -13.94
C TYR A 100 14.28 -16.57 -15.26
N LEU A 101 14.15 -15.88 -16.38
CA LEU A 101 14.68 -16.31 -17.67
C LEU A 101 15.62 -15.24 -18.23
N TRP A 102 16.79 -15.66 -18.70
CA TRP A 102 17.79 -14.79 -19.33
C TRP A 102 17.53 -14.70 -20.84
N PRO A 103 17.11 -13.54 -21.39
CA PRO A 103 16.72 -13.43 -22.80
C PRO A 103 17.86 -13.81 -23.76
N LYS A 104 19.08 -13.37 -23.48
CA LYS A 104 20.29 -13.61 -24.31
C LYS A 104 20.68 -15.09 -24.42
N GLU A 105 20.21 -15.95 -23.50
CA GLU A 105 20.56 -17.37 -23.45
C GLU A 105 19.74 -18.25 -24.39
N GLN A 106 18.72 -17.70 -25.05
CA GLN A 106 17.81 -18.43 -25.93
C GLN A 106 17.38 -17.57 -27.13
N THR A 107 17.16 -18.17 -28.29
CA THR A 107 16.50 -17.49 -29.42
C THR A 107 14.99 -17.33 -29.17
N PRO A 108 14.29 -16.40 -29.85
CA PRO A 108 12.83 -16.24 -29.72
C PRO A 108 12.02 -17.50 -30.04
N GLU A 109 12.56 -18.41 -30.85
CA GLU A 109 11.96 -19.71 -31.17
C GLU A 109 12.13 -20.68 -29.98
N GLN A 110 13.30 -20.67 -29.34
CA GLN A 110 13.57 -21.44 -28.11
C GLN A 110 12.70 -20.95 -26.94
N TRP A 111 12.42 -19.63 -26.85
CA TRP A 111 11.49 -19.09 -25.85
C TRP A 111 10.11 -19.76 -25.91
N LYS A 112 9.63 -20.15 -27.10
CA LYS A 112 8.35 -20.86 -27.24
C LYS A 112 8.40 -22.23 -26.58
N VAL A 113 9.44 -23.02 -26.88
CA VAL A 113 9.64 -24.36 -26.30
C VAL A 113 9.84 -24.27 -24.78
N THR A 114 10.57 -23.26 -24.30
CA THR A 114 10.77 -23.04 -22.85
C THR A 114 9.47 -22.59 -22.18
N ALA A 115 8.69 -21.71 -22.79
CA ALA A 115 7.39 -21.29 -22.26
C ALA A 115 6.39 -22.45 -22.18
N GLU A 116 6.37 -23.34 -23.19
CA GLU A 116 5.54 -24.55 -23.21
C GLU A 116 5.94 -25.53 -22.08
N LYS A 117 7.26 -25.72 -21.83
CA LYS A 117 7.77 -26.53 -20.71
C LYS A 117 7.51 -25.90 -19.34
N LEU A 118 7.68 -24.59 -19.20
CA LEU A 118 7.48 -23.87 -17.95
C LEU A 118 6.01 -23.68 -17.59
N SER A 119 5.11 -23.65 -18.57
CA SER A 119 3.69 -23.38 -18.37
C SER A 119 3.02 -24.30 -17.31
N PRO A 120 3.12 -25.64 -17.39
CA PRO A 120 2.54 -26.52 -16.36
C PRO A 120 3.23 -26.39 -15.00
N LEU A 121 4.56 -26.23 -14.97
CA LEU A 121 5.33 -26.08 -13.72
C LEU A 121 4.92 -24.79 -12.98
N LEU A 122 4.98 -23.65 -13.68
CA LEU A 122 4.72 -22.34 -13.10
C LEU A 122 3.23 -22.04 -12.90
N LYS A 123 2.32 -22.88 -13.42
CA LYS A 123 0.87 -22.63 -13.48
C LYS A 123 0.54 -21.27 -14.13
N ILE A 124 1.24 -20.95 -15.22
CA ILE A 124 1.07 -19.73 -16.02
C ILE A 124 0.91 -20.14 -17.50
N PRO A 125 -0.04 -19.60 -18.27
CA PRO A 125 -0.15 -19.92 -19.70
C PRO A 125 1.12 -19.58 -20.48
N ALA A 126 1.58 -20.48 -21.35
CA ALA A 126 2.77 -20.25 -22.20
C ALA A 126 2.70 -18.94 -23.02
N LYS A 127 1.49 -18.54 -23.41
CA LYS A 127 1.21 -17.25 -24.08
C LYS A 127 1.62 -16.04 -23.24
N GLU A 128 1.32 -16.05 -21.94
CA GLU A 128 1.64 -14.96 -21.01
C GLU A 128 3.16 -14.84 -20.76
N ILE A 129 3.85 -15.99 -20.64
CA ILE A 129 5.32 -16.05 -20.57
C ILE A 129 5.93 -15.44 -21.83
N LEU A 130 5.43 -15.81 -23.01
CA LEU A 130 5.87 -15.26 -24.29
C LEU A 130 5.54 -13.77 -24.44
N GLU A 131 4.42 -13.30 -23.89
CA GLU A 131 4.04 -11.88 -23.91
C GLU A 131 4.91 -11.02 -23.00
N LYS A 132 5.34 -11.52 -21.84
CA LYS A 132 6.40 -10.87 -21.04
C LYS A 132 7.73 -10.85 -21.79
N LEU A 133 8.16 -11.97 -22.38
CA LEU A 133 9.47 -12.05 -23.06
C LEU A 133 9.54 -11.19 -24.33
N LYS A 134 8.46 -11.09 -25.12
CA LYS A 134 8.39 -10.24 -26.32
C LYS A 134 8.53 -8.73 -26.05
N GLN A 135 8.30 -8.28 -24.82
CA GLN A 135 8.50 -6.88 -24.41
C GLN A 135 9.97 -6.54 -24.12
N VAL A 136 10.85 -7.53 -24.14
CA VAL A 136 12.27 -7.38 -23.74
C VAL A 136 13.18 -7.65 -24.93
N ASN A 137 14.25 -6.85 -25.04
CA ASN A 137 15.28 -7.06 -26.07
C ASN A 137 15.87 -8.48 -25.93
N PRO A 138 15.88 -9.31 -26.99
CA PRO A 138 16.49 -10.64 -26.94
C PRO A 138 17.97 -10.63 -26.55
N GLN A 139 18.70 -9.54 -26.79
CA GLN A 139 20.10 -9.35 -26.37
C GLN A 139 20.24 -8.76 -24.96
N SER A 140 19.18 -8.77 -24.14
CA SER A 140 19.22 -8.26 -22.77
C SER A 140 20.17 -9.07 -21.87
N TYR A 141 21.13 -8.36 -21.29
CA TYR A 141 22.02 -8.85 -20.22
C TYR A 141 21.35 -8.87 -18.84
N ARG A 142 20.08 -8.44 -18.72
CA ARG A 142 19.28 -8.53 -17.49
C ARG A 142 18.20 -9.63 -17.63
N PRO A 143 18.03 -10.50 -16.63
CA PRO A 143 17.01 -11.54 -16.66
C PRO A 143 15.60 -10.98 -16.38
N VAL A 144 14.59 -11.67 -16.89
CA VAL A 144 13.16 -11.34 -16.74
C VAL A 144 12.54 -12.22 -15.66
N ARG A 145 11.93 -11.64 -14.62
CA ARG A 145 11.18 -12.40 -13.61
C ARG A 145 9.89 -12.94 -14.24
N LEU A 146 9.78 -14.27 -14.35
CA LEU A 146 8.60 -14.93 -14.92
C LEU A 146 7.50 -15.14 -13.87
N ARG A 147 7.88 -15.51 -12.64
CA ARG A 147 6.96 -15.64 -11.50
C ARG A 147 7.66 -15.34 -10.19
N GLN A 148 7.03 -14.50 -9.36
CA GLN A 148 7.43 -14.18 -8.00
C GLN A 148 6.85 -15.17 -6.98
N SER A 149 7.57 -15.40 -5.88
CA SER A 149 7.13 -16.18 -4.71
C SER A 149 6.53 -17.55 -5.05
N LEU A 150 7.38 -18.44 -5.54
CA LEU A 150 7.06 -19.83 -5.84
C LEU A 150 6.75 -20.60 -4.53
N PRO A 151 5.58 -21.25 -4.40
CA PRO A 151 5.33 -22.17 -3.30
C PRO A 151 6.19 -23.43 -3.44
N PRO A 152 6.44 -24.19 -2.35
CA PRO A 152 7.32 -25.36 -2.36
C PRO A 152 6.98 -26.39 -3.44
N GLU A 153 5.69 -26.67 -3.69
CA GLU A 153 5.24 -27.65 -4.69
C GLU A 153 5.41 -27.19 -6.15
N VAL A 154 5.72 -25.91 -6.40
CA VAL A 154 6.18 -25.41 -7.71
C VAL A 154 7.70 -25.32 -7.74
N PHE A 155 8.32 -24.90 -6.63
CA PHE A 155 9.77 -24.75 -6.51
C PHE A 155 10.52 -26.07 -6.69
N VAL A 156 10.12 -27.15 -6.01
CA VAL A 156 10.90 -28.41 -5.98
C VAL A 156 11.00 -29.06 -7.38
N PRO A 157 9.90 -29.31 -8.12
CA PRO A 157 10.00 -29.89 -9.47
C PRO A 157 10.72 -28.97 -10.46
N LEU A 158 10.61 -27.64 -10.28
CA LEU A 158 11.32 -26.68 -11.11
C LEU A 158 12.82 -26.68 -10.81
N ALA A 159 13.24 -26.85 -9.56
CA ALA A 159 14.65 -26.89 -9.17
C ALA A 159 15.37 -28.13 -9.74
N GLU A 160 14.70 -29.29 -9.74
CA GLU A 160 15.19 -30.53 -10.36
C GLU A 160 15.39 -30.38 -11.88
N GLN A 161 14.51 -29.63 -12.54
CA GLN A 161 14.53 -29.44 -14.00
C GLN A 161 15.33 -28.20 -14.46
N ALA A 162 15.60 -27.23 -13.59
CA ALA A 162 16.24 -25.96 -13.94
C ALA A 162 17.61 -26.17 -14.62
N GLY A 163 18.41 -27.13 -14.15
CA GLY A 163 19.69 -27.49 -14.76
C GLY A 163 19.60 -28.05 -16.19
N GLN A 164 18.40 -28.39 -16.66
CA GLN A 164 18.12 -28.85 -18.03
C GLN A 164 17.45 -27.76 -18.91
N LEU A 165 17.04 -26.64 -18.30
CA LEU A 165 16.34 -25.55 -18.97
C LEU A 165 17.32 -24.39 -19.19
N GLN A 166 18.04 -24.42 -20.33
CA GLN A 166 19.01 -23.41 -20.73
C GLN A 166 18.50 -21.98 -20.48
N GLY A 167 19.20 -21.19 -19.67
CA GLY A 167 18.84 -19.80 -19.40
C GLY A 167 17.65 -19.59 -18.45
N VAL A 168 17.09 -20.63 -17.85
CA VAL A 168 16.16 -20.52 -16.72
C VAL A 168 16.94 -20.60 -15.40
N GLU A 169 16.58 -19.77 -14.43
CA GLU A 169 17.24 -19.72 -13.12
C GLU A 169 16.20 -19.54 -12.01
N VAL A 170 16.41 -20.16 -10.86
CA VAL A 170 15.58 -19.97 -9.65
C VAL A 170 16.44 -19.34 -8.57
N ARG A 171 16.03 -18.18 -8.06
CA ARG A 171 16.78 -17.40 -7.07
C ARG A 171 16.04 -17.31 -5.74
N PRO A 172 16.73 -17.33 -4.59
CA PRO A 172 16.20 -16.75 -3.37
C PRO A 172 16.08 -15.22 -3.52
N GLU A 173 14.99 -14.64 -3.05
CA GLU A 173 14.84 -13.19 -2.95
C GLU A 173 13.97 -12.80 -1.75
N ALA A 174 14.15 -11.58 -1.24
CA ALA A 174 13.28 -11.02 -0.21
C ALA A 174 11.95 -10.61 -0.85
N ASN A 175 10.87 -11.32 -0.54
CA ASN A 175 9.52 -10.92 -0.93
C ASN A 175 8.86 -10.12 0.20
N ARG A 176 7.96 -9.21 -0.16
CA ARG A 176 7.19 -8.42 0.83
C ARG A 176 6.16 -9.31 1.51
N TYR A 177 5.89 -9.03 2.78
CA TYR A 177 4.92 -9.77 3.59
C TYR A 177 4.29 -8.87 4.65
N TYR A 178 2.98 -8.95 4.81
CA TYR A 178 2.20 -8.16 5.78
C TYR A 178 1.67 -9.14 6.84
N PRO A 179 2.25 -9.19 8.07
CA PRO A 179 2.00 -10.25 9.04
C PRO A 179 0.53 -10.39 9.47
N GLU A 180 -0.17 -9.27 9.60
CA GLU A 180 -1.56 -9.18 10.06
C GLU A 180 -2.58 -9.21 8.90
N GLY A 181 -2.16 -9.63 7.69
CA GLY A 181 -3.04 -9.74 6.53
C GLY A 181 -3.59 -8.40 6.05
N SER A 182 -4.92 -8.28 6.00
CA SER A 182 -5.64 -7.07 5.56
C SER A 182 -5.71 -5.93 6.59
N LEU A 183 -5.17 -6.13 7.80
CA LEU A 183 -5.17 -5.12 8.84
C LEU A 183 -4.39 -3.88 8.39
N ALA A 184 -4.99 -2.69 8.56
CA ALA A 184 -4.43 -1.41 8.12
C ALA A 184 -4.15 -1.30 6.61
N ALA A 185 -4.77 -2.12 5.75
CA ALA A 185 -4.46 -2.18 4.32
C ALA A 185 -4.56 -0.82 3.60
N HIS A 186 -5.53 0.04 3.95
CA HIS A 186 -5.65 1.39 3.36
C HIS A 186 -4.58 2.38 3.82
N VAL A 187 -3.89 2.11 4.94
CA VAL A 187 -2.73 2.86 5.43
C VAL A 187 -1.46 2.34 4.77
N LEU A 188 -1.21 1.04 4.88
CA LEU A 188 0.01 0.41 4.36
C LEU A 188 0.06 0.49 2.84
N GLY A 189 -1.08 0.25 2.19
CA GLY A 189 -1.17 0.08 0.75
C GLY A 189 -0.55 -1.25 0.29
N TYR A 190 -0.18 -1.30 -0.99
CA TYR A 190 0.39 -2.48 -1.62
C TYR A 190 1.54 -2.11 -2.57
N ILE A 191 2.25 -3.14 -3.02
CA ILE A 191 3.41 -3.06 -3.93
C ILE A 191 3.08 -3.61 -5.32
N GLY A 192 3.89 -3.33 -6.33
CA GLY A 192 3.77 -3.92 -7.66
C GLY A 192 5.05 -3.79 -8.50
N GLU A 193 5.09 -4.47 -9.66
CA GLU A 193 6.13 -4.24 -10.68
C GLU A 193 6.08 -2.76 -11.15
N ALA A 194 7.24 -2.12 -11.27
CA ALA A 194 7.37 -0.73 -11.68
C ALA A 194 6.73 -0.47 -13.06
N THR A 195 5.83 0.51 -13.13
CA THR A 195 5.13 0.90 -14.36
C THR A 195 6.04 1.63 -15.34
N GLN A 196 5.57 1.84 -16.58
CA GLN A 196 6.28 2.71 -17.52
C GLN A 196 6.33 4.18 -17.08
N ALA A 197 5.53 4.61 -16.10
CA ALA A 197 5.67 5.94 -15.50
C ALA A 197 6.83 5.95 -14.47
N ASP A 198 6.86 4.95 -13.59
CA ASP A 198 7.92 4.78 -12.59
C ASP A 198 9.31 4.67 -13.25
N LEU A 199 9.44 3.84 -14.29
CA LEU A 199 10.69 3.65 -15.04
C LEU A 199 11.11 4.90 -15.86
N LYS A 200 10.23 5.89 -16.05
CA LYS A 200 10.56 7.19 -16.66
C LYS A 200 10.93 8.24 -15.63
N ALA A 201 10.28 8.21 -14.46
CA ALA A 201 10.63 9.06 -13.32
C ALA A 201 11.97 8.64 -12.67
N HIS A 202 12.26 7.34 -12.70
CA HIS A 202 13.46 6.70 -12.14
C HIS A 202 14.18 5.83 -13.19
N PRO A 203 14.96 6.42 -14.11
CA PRO A 203 15.74 5.68 -15.11
C PRO A 203 16.77 4.69 -14.52
N GLU A 204 17.10 4.84 -13.24
CA GLU A 204 17.95 3.93 -12.46
C GLU A 204 17.25 2.61 -12.08
N TYR A 205 15.92 2.56 -12.07
CA TYR A 205 15.16 1.36 -11.69
C TYR A 205 15.32 0.25 -12.75
N PRO A 206 15.72 -0.98 -12.36
CA PRO A 206 15.70 -2.11 -13.27
C PRO A 206 14.26 -2.54 -13.62
N MET A 207 14.07 -3.03 -14.84
CA MET A 207 12.82 -3.67 -15.25
C MET A 207 12.46 -4.82 -14.31
N GLY A 208 11.23 -4.85 -13.79
CA GLY A 208 10.80 -5.80 -12.76
C GLY A 208 11.20 -5.41 -11.32
N MET A 209 11.71 -4.19 -11.09
CA MET A 209 11.80 -3.60 -9.76
C MET A 209 10.40 -3.52 -9.13
N ILE A 210 10.34 -3.75 -7.82
CA ILE A 210 9.12 -3.65 -7.03
C ILE A 210 9.08 -2.26 -6.36
N VAL A 211 7.98 -1.54 -6.60
CA VAL A 211 7.70 -0.23 -6.02
C VAL A 211 6.37 -0.27 -5.27
N GLY A 212 6.14 0.69 -4.37
CA GLY A 212 4.84 0.88 -3.74
C GLY A 212 3.86 1.54 -4.70
N GLN A 213 2.61 1.05 -4.71
CA GLN A 213 1.53 1.49 -5.61
C GLN A 213 0.41 2.23 -4.86
N MET A 214 0.26 1.99 -3.56
CA MET A 214 -0.71 2.67 -2.68
C MET A 214 -0.08 2.95 -1.30
N GLY A 215 -0.69 3.85 -0.52
CA GLY A 215 -0.43 4.00 0.92
C GLY A 215 1.00 4.43 1.28
N ILE A 216 1.42 4.06 2.50
CA ILE A 216 2.79 4.24 3.00
C ILE A 216 3.81 3.53 2.09
N GLU A 217 3.46 2.37 1.50
CA GLU A 217 4.32 1.69 0.54
C GLU A 217 4.72 2.59 -0.62
N ALA A 218 3.77 3.36 -1.17
CA ALA A 218 4.01 4.32 -2.25
C ALA A 218 4.68 5.61 -1.75
N SER A 219 4.12 6.29 -0.75
CA SER A 219 4.60 7.61 -0.31
C SER A 219 5.97 7.56 0.39
N SER A 220 6.32 6.43 1.00
CA SER A 220 7.67 6.20 1.57
C SER A 220 8.59 5.40 0.64
N ASN A 221 8.19 5.11 -0.62
CA ASN A 221 8.93 4.23 -1.54
C ASN A 221 10.41 4.64 -1.70
N SER A 222 10.69 5.94 -1.78
CA SER A 222 12.06 6.47 -1.91
C SER A 222 12.99 6.18 -0.72
N LYS A 223 12.43 5.95 0.47
CA LYS A 223 13.18 5.50 1.66
C LYS A 223 13.22 3.98 1.77
N ILE A 224 12.05 3.34 1.63
CA ILE A 224 11.90 1.91 1.93
C ILE A 224 12.32 0.99 0.78
N ALA A 225 12.38 1.42 -0.49
CA ALA A 225 12.79 0.52 -1.58
C ALA A 225 14.24 0.03 -1.46
N GLY A 226 15.13 0.85 -0.90
CA GLY A 226 16.58 0.65 -0.97
C GLY A 226 17.10 0.84 -2.40
N VAL A 227 18.36 0.46 -2.62
CA VAL A 227 19.04 0.57 -3.92
C VAL A 227 19.60 -0.79 -4.30
N TRP A 228 19.19 -1.30 -5.47
CA TRP A 228 19.67 -2.58 -5.98
C TRP A 228 21.18 -2.54 -6.26
N GLY A 229 21.83 -3.65 -5.94
CA GLY A 229 23.24 -3.91 -6.24
C GLY A 229 23.41 -4.63 -7.57
N ASP A 230 24.65 -4.91 -7.93
CA ASP A 230 25.03 -5.65 -9.13
C ASP A 230 26.24 -6.55 -8.83
N ARG A 231 26.18 -7.84 -9.19
CA ARG A 231 27.36 -8.73 -9.23
C ARG A 231 27.80 -8.92 -10.68
N LEU A 232 29.07 -8.69 -10.97
CA LEU A 232 29.71 -9.06 -12.22
C LEU A 232 30.32 -10.45 -12.04
N ILE A 233 29.65 -11.47 -12.58
CA ILE A 233 30.09 -12.87 -12.46
C ILE A 233 30.65 -13.39 -13.77
N GLU A 234 31.58 -14.32 -13.67
CA GLU A 234 32.13 -15.11 -14.75
C GLU A 234 31.43 -16.49 -14.75
N VAL A 235 30.97 -16.96 -15.90
CA VAL A 235 30.21 -18.21 -16.06
C VAL A 235 30.83 -19.16 -17.10
N ASN A 236 30.51 -20.45 -17.00
CA ASN A 236 30.83 -21.43 -18.05
C ASN A 236 29.71 -21.56 -19.10
N ALA A 237 29.93 -22.38 -20.13
CA ALA A 237 28.95 -22.68 -21.18
C ALA A 237 27.74 -23.50 -20.70
N GLN A 238 27.72 -23.88 -19.42
CA GLN A 238 26.62 -24.57 -18.71
C GLN A 238 25.95 -23.62 -17.71
N ASN A 239 26.23 -22.31 -17.81
CA ASN A 239 25.64 -21.21 -17.03
C ASN A 239 25.93 -21.21 -15.52
N GLN A 240 26.87 -22.03 -15.05
CA GLN A 240 27.30 -22.10 -13.66
C GLN A 240 28.24 -20.93 -13.32
N GLU A 241 28.11 -20.34 -12.12
CA GLU A 241 29.03 -19.31 -11.64
C GLU A 241 30.44 -19.92 -11.42
N LEU A 242 31.45 -19.41 -12.16
CA LEU A 242 32.85 -19.81 -12.01
C LEU A 242 33.61 -18.91 -11.02
N ARG A 243 33.36 -17.59 -11.09
CA ARG A 243 34.15 -16.58 -10.37
C ARG A 243 33.39 -15.26 -10.26
N LEU A 244 33.37 -14.66 -9.07
CA LEU A 244 32.98 -13.27 -8.91
C LEU A 244 34.11 -12.36 -9.40
N MET A 245 33.81 -11.43 -10.31
CA MET A 245 34.78 -10.49 -10.89
C MET A 245 34.59 -9.04 -10.43
N GLY A 246 33.44 -8.72 -9.85
CA GLY A 246 33.17 -7.44 -9.20
C GLY A 246 31.82 -7.46 -8.52
N GLU A 247 31.66 -6.66 -7.46
CA GLU A 247 30.41 -6.57 -6.71
C GLU A 247 30.16 -5.14 -6.24
N LYS A 248 28.94 -4.68 -6.46
CA LYS A 248 28.36 -3.46 -5.90
C LYS A 248 27.21 -3.94 -5.00
N PRO A 249 27.40 -4.05 -3.67
CA PRO A 249 26.39 -4.59 -2.77
C PRO A 249 25.10 -3.75 -2.79
N PRO A 250 23.92 -4.37 -2.63
CA PRO A 250 22.67 -3.63 -2.51
C PRO A 250 22.65 -2.84 -1.20
N LYS A 251 21.99 -1.68 -1.21
CA LYS A 251 21.68 -0.94 0.02
C LYS A 251 20.25 -1.30 0.44
N PRO A 252 20.01 -1.84 1.64
CA PRO A 252 18.65 -2.06 2.13
C PRO A 252 17.92 -0.72 2.27
N GLY A 253 16.59 -0.75 2.15
CA GLY A 253 15.76 0.43 2.43
C GLY A 253 15.70 0.74 3.92
N GLU A 254 15.57 2.02 4.25
CA GLU A 254 15.41 2.48 5.62
C GLU A 254 14.05 2.04 6.17
N PRO A 255 13.96 1.55 7.42
CA PRO A 255 12.67 1.26 8.04
C PRO A 255 11.91 2.58 8.34
N VAL A 256 10.59 2.54 8.27
CA VAL A 256 9.73 3.68 8.64
C VAL A 256 8.79 3.30 9.78
N GLN A 257 8.72 4.20 10.78
CA GLN A 257 7.84 4.07 11.92
C GLN A 257 6.59 4.94 11.75
N LEU A 258 5.43 4.32 11.95
CA LEU A 258 4.13 4.98 11.90
C LEU A 258 3.67 5.47 13.28
N THR A 259 2.78 6.45 13.29
CA THR A 259 2.03 6.88 14.47
C THR A 259 0.91 5.91 14.86
N ILE A 260 0.54 4.99 13.96
CA ILE A 260 -0.48 3.95 14.16
C ILE A 260 -0.12 3.09 15.37
N ASP A 261 -1.12 2.71 16.15
CA ASP A 261 -1.04 1.73 17.22
C ASP A 261 -1.69 0.41 16.74
N LEU A 262 -0.92 -0.68 16.64
CA LEU A 262 -1.40 -1.93 16.05
C LEU A 262 -2.63 -2.50 16.77
N GLU A 263 -2.63 -2.48 18.10
CA GLU A 263 -3.73 -3.06 18.90
C GLU A 263 -5.01 -2.24 18.76
N MET A 264 -4.90 -0.90 18.72
CA MET A 264 -6.06 -0.03 18.55
C MET A 264 -6.62 -0.09 17.13
N GLN A 265 -5.76 -0.21 16.11
CA GLN A 265 -6.18 -0.43 14.73
C GLN A 265 -6.92 -1.77 14.60
N LYS A 266 -6.39 -2.83 15.23
CA LYS A 266 -6.99 -4.17 15.26
C LYS A 266 -8.37 -4.15 15.89
N VAL A 267 -8.49 -3.60 17.10
CA VAL A 267 -9.79 -3.46 17.77
C VAL A 267 -10.75 -2.59 16.96
N ALA A 268 -10.29 -1.55 16.27
CA ALA A 268 -11.16 -0.72 15.43
C ALA A 268 -11.70 -1.45 14.17
N GLU A 269 -10.89 -2.30 13.53
CA GLU A 269 -11.33 -3.11 12.38
C GLU A 269 -12.18 -4.31 12.83
N GLU A 270 -11.82 -5.00 13.92
CA GLU A 270 -12.63 -6.05 14.54
C GLU A 270 -14.00 -5.51 15.02
N ALA A 271 -14.03 -4.32 15.62
CA ALA A 271 -15.25 -3.65 16.05
C ALA A 271 -16.09 -3.11 14.89
N LEU A 272 -15.52 -2.71 13.75
CA LEU A 272 -16.31 -2.50 12.52
C LEU A 272 -16.95 -3.83 12.07
N GLY A 273 -16.16 -4.90 12.05
CA GLY A 273 -16.57 -6.21 11.52
C GLY A 273 -16.91 -6.10 10.04
N THR A 274 -17.99 -6.75 9.59
CA THR A 274 -18.43 -6.70 8.19
C THR A 274 -19.16 -5.41 7.80
N ARG A 275 -19.31 -4.44 8.71
CA ARG A 275 -20.09 -3.21 8.47
C ARG A 275 -19.29 -2.23 7.62
N ARG A 276 -19.93 -1.58 6.64
CA ARG A 276 -19.28 -0.53 5.84
C ARG A 276 -19.08 0.72 6.71
N GLY A 277 -17.90 1.31 6.68
CA GLY A 277 -17.59 2.47 7.52
C GLY A 277 -16.11 2.68 7.77
N ALA A 278 -15.80 3.52 8.76
CA ALA A 278 -14.44 3.88 9.14
C ALA A 278 -14.34 4.33 10.60
N VAL A 279 -13.13 4.17 11.17
CA VAL A 279 -12.76 4.66 12.50
C VAL A 279 -11.45 5.44 12.36
N VAL A 280 -11.40 6.63 12.94
CA VAL A 280 -10.18 7.44 13.03
C VAL A 280 -9.93 7.80 14.48
N ALA A 281 -8.67 7.65 14.93
CA ALA A 281 -8.23 8.13 16.22
C ALA A 281 -6.96 8.97 16.10
N LEU A 282 -6.92 10.10 16.79
CA LEU A 282 -5.81 11.06 16.79
C LEU A 282 -5.31 11.31 18.21
N ASP A 283 -3.99 11.45 18.37
CA ASP A 283 -3.42 12.11 19.55
C ASP A 283 -3.76 13.61 19.50
N VAL A 284 -4.42 14.14 20.54
CA VAL A 284 -4.98 15.51 20.50
C VAL A 284 -3.94 16.62 20.62
N LYS A 285 -2.69 16.29 20.96
CA LYS A 285 -1.61 17.27 21.19
C LYS A 285 -0.73 17.41 19.95
N THR A 286 -0.57 16.32 19.21
CA THR A 286 0.33 16.23 18.04
C THR A 286 -0.40 16.11 16.70
N GLY A 287 -1.57 15.47 16.66
CA GLY A 287 -2.20 15.03 15.41
C GLY A 287 -1.61 13.75 14.83
N GLY A 288 -0.79 13.01 15.58
CA GLY A 288 -0.36 11.67 15.17
C GLY A 288 -1.57 10.75 15.04
N VAL A 289 -1.74 10.14 13.86
CA VAL A 289 -2.87 9.25 13.57
C VAL A 289 -2.62 7.90 14.24
N LEU A 290 -3.42 7.54 15.24
CA LEU A 290 -3.31 6.31 16.02
C LEU A 290 -4.10 5.16 15.41
N VAL A 291 -5.23 5.48 14.77
CA VAL A 291 -6.10 4.55 14.03
C VAL A 291 -6.60 5.24 12.76
N LEU A 292 -6.62 4.51 11.65
CA LEU A 292 -7.26 4.88 10.39
C LEU A 292 -7.85 3.61 9.74
N ALA A 293 -8.92 3.08 10.33
CA ALA A 293 -9.60 1.88 9.86
C ALA A 293 -10.68 2.23 8.81
N SER A 294 -10.84 1.35 7.83
CA SER A 294 -11.86 1.44 6.77
C SER A 294 -12.32 0.03 6.40
N HIS A 295 -13.62 -0.17 6.23
CA HIS A 295 -14.19 -1.47 5.82
C HIS A 295 -15.26 -1.26 4.73
N PRO A 296 -15.31 -2.07 3.65
CA PRO A 296 -14.46 -3.24 3.35
C PRO A 296 -12.97 -2.95 3.16
N THR A 297 -12.18 -4.02 3.32
CA THR A 297 -10.71 -4.02 3.23
C THR A 297 -10.22 -5.07 2.23
N PHE A 298 -8.92 -5.11 1.96
CA PHE A 298 -8.25 -6.04 1.04
C PHE A 298 -6.97 -6.59 1.68
N ASP A 299 -6.52 -7.78 1.27
CA ASP A 299 -5.23 -8.32 1.73
C ASP A 299 -4.08 -7.83 0.81
N PRO A 300 -3.17 -6.95 1.29
CA PRO A 300 -2.02 -6.50 0.51
C PRO A 300 -1.02 -7.62 0.19
N ASN A 301 -1.08 -8.79 0.86
CA ASN A 301 -0.28 -9.95 0.49
C ASN A 301 -0.62 -10.50 -0.92
N LEU A 302 -1.83 -10.29 -1.43
CA LEU A 302 -2.24 -10.70 -2.78
C LEU A 302 -1.27 -10.15 -3.84
N PHE A 303 -0.86 -8.88 -3.69
CA PHE A 303 0.03 -8.16 -4.61
C PHE A 303 1.51 -8.56 -4.51
N THR A 304 1.89 -9.38 -3.50
CA THR A 304 3.27 -9.87 -3.34
C THR A 304 3.57 -11.08 -4.25
N ARG A 305 2.54 -11.57 -4.96
CA ARG A 305 2.56 -12.76 -5.81
C ARG A 305 1.66 -12.53 -7.03
N LYS A 306 1.47 -13.57 -7.86
CA LYS A 306 0.39 -13.56 -8.85
C LYS A 306 -0.96 -13.73 -8.13
N ILE A 307 -1.86 -12.80 -8.41
CA ILE A 307 -3.28 -12.82 -7.99
C ILE A 307 -4.02 -13.84 -8.88
N SER A 308 -4.93 -14.62 -8.30
CA SER A 308 -5.81 -15.54 -9.04
C SER A 308 -6.95 -14.77 -9.75
N LYS A 309 -7.74 -15.45 -10.59
CA LYS A 309 -8.93 -14.82 -11.18
C LYS A 309 -9.95 -14.45 -10.10
N ASP A 310 -10.20 -15.37 -9.19
CA ASP A 310 -11.23 -15.24 -8.15
C ASP A 310 -10.81 -14.19 -7.11
N GLU A 311 -9.51 -14.14 -6.77
CA GLU A 311 -8.92 -13.08 -5.94
C GLU A 311 -8.99 -11.71 -6.63
N TRP A 312 -8.81 -11.64 -7.95
CA TRP A 312 -9.00 -10.39 -8.69
C TRP A 312 -10.48 -9.96 -8.69
N GLU A 313 -11.42 -10.89 -8.81
CA GLU A 313 -12.85 -10.59 -8.77
C GLU A 313 -13.29 -10.05 -7.40
N THR A 314 -12.75 -10.54 -6.28
CA THR A 314 -12.99 -9.91 -4.96
C THR A 314 -12.40 -8.49 -4.82
N LEU A 315 -11.35 -8.17 -5.57
CA LEU A 315 -10.80 -6.80 -5.64
C LEU A 315 -11.59 -5.89 -6.60
N GLN A 316 -12.61 -6.40 -7.28
CA GLN A 316 -13.55 -5.65 -8.12
C GLN A 316 -14.97 -5.61 -7.51
N ASP A 317 -15.10 -5.92 -6.21
CA ASP A 317 -16.38 -5.93 -5.50
C ASP A 317 -17.05 -4.54 -5.54
N PRO A 318 -18.37 -4.44 -5.82
CA PRO A 318 -19.12 -3.18 -5.87
C PRO A 318 -19.05 -2.33 -4.61
N GLU A 319 -18.71 -2.89 -3.45
CA GLU A 319 -18.51 -2.14 -2.19
C GLU A 319 -17.15 -1.42 -2.11
N ASN A 320 -16.35 -1.51 -3.17
CA ASN A 320 -15.10 -0.79 -3.39
C ASN A 320 -14.09 -1.00 -2.24
N PRO A 321 -13.43 -2.17 -2.12
CA PRO A 321 -12.55 -2.49 -1.00
C PRO A 321 -11.29 -1.61 -0.91
N PHE A 322 -10.85 -0.99 -2.01
CA PHE A 322 -9.76 -0.01 -2.00
C PHE A 322 -10.16 1.38 -1.46
N LEU A 323 -11.45 1.68 -1.38
CA LEU A 323 -11.95 3.00 -0.97
C LEU A 323 -11.67 3.22 0.52
N ASN A 324 -10.71 4.11 0.82
CA ASN A 324 -10.42 4.49 2.20
C ASN A 324 -11.51 5.43 2.73
N ARG A 325 -12.53 4.85 3.38
CA ARG A 325 -13.71 5.53 3.93
C ARG A 325 -13.37 6.52 5.05
N ALA A 326 -12.21 6.40 5.70
CA ALA A 326 -11.73 7.41 6.64
C ALA A 326 -11.45 8.77 5.99
N LEU A 327 -11.31 8.80 4.66
CA LEU A 327 -10.99 9.96 3.83
C LEU A 327 -12.10 10.28 2.79
N GLN A 328 -13.33 9.81 3.00
CA GLN A 328 -14.49 10.12 2.14
C GLN A 328 -15.49 11.01 2.88
N GLY A 329 -16.08 11.98 2.19
CA GLY A 329 -17.02 12.93 2.79
C GLY A 329 -18.42 12.33 2.98
N TYR A 330 -18.89 12.27 4.23
CA TYR A 330 -20.27 11.90 4.58
C TYR A 330 -21.01 13.12 5.14
N PRO A 331 -22.34 13.23 5.04
CA PRO A 331 -23.05 14.27 5.76
C PRO A 331 -22.90 14.01 7.27
N PRO A 332 -22.34 14.96 8.05
CA PRO A 332 -21.94 14.72 9.44
C PRO A 332 -23.12 14.58 10.42
N GLY A 333 -24.31 15.03 10.02
CA GLY A 333 -25.48 15.16 10.88
C GLY A 333 -25.16 15.91 12.17
N SER A 334 -25.82 15.51 13.26
CA SER A 334 -25.71 16.18 14.56
C SER A 334 -24.30 16.20 15.21
N THR A 335 -23.26 15.59 14.62
CA THR A 335 -21.86 15.87 15.03
C THR A 335 -21.42 17.29 14.67
N PHE A 336 -21.92 17.83 13.56
CA PHE A 336 -21.62 19.18 13.04
C PHE A 336 -22.13 20.32 13.93
N LYS A 337 -23.03 20.03 14.87
CA LYS A 337 -23.52 21.00 15.87
C LYS A 337 -22.38 21.60 16.71
N ILE A 338 -21.21 20.94 16.77
CA ILE A 338 -19.95 21.50 17.29
C ILE A 338 -19.53 22.76 16.49
N VAL A 339 -19.54 22.69 15.16
CA VAL A 339 -19.22 23.81 14.25
C VAL A 339 -20.23 24.93 14.43
N THR A 340 -21.52 24.61 14.42
CA THR A 340 -22.59 25.62 14.56
C THR A 340 -22.54 26.31 15.93
N SER A 341 -22.18 25.60 17.01
CA SER A 341 -21.96 26.21 18.34
C SER A 341 -20.79 27.19 18.34
N ALA A 342 -19.65 26.80 17.77
CA ALA A 342 -18.50 27.68 17.61
C ALA A 342 -18.85 28.92 16.77
N ALA A 343 -19.48 28.72 15.61
CA ALA A 343 -19.92 29.79 14.72
C ALA A 343 -20.89 30.77 15.39
N ALA A 344 -21.77 30.27 16.26
CA ALA A 344 -22.72 31.07 17.03
C ALA A 344 -22.01 31.98 18.06
N MET A 345 -21.23 31.40 18.98
CA MET A 345 -20.53 32.16 20.02
C MET A 345 -19.45 33.10 19.44
N GLU A 346 -18.79 32.68 18.35
CA GLU A 346 -17.75 33.48 17.69
C GLU A 346 -18.29 34.52 16.69
N SER A 347 -19.59 34.51 16.39
CA SER A 347 -20.24 35.65 15.72
C SER A 347 -20.43 36.85 16.65
N GLY A 348 -20.38 36.65 17.96
CA GLY A 348 -20.74 37.66 18.96
C GLY A 348 -22.25 37.90 19.12
N LYS A 349 -23.10 37.23 18.33
CA LYS A 349 -24.57 37.28 18.47
C LYS A 349 -25.09 36.45 19.66
N PHE A 350 -24.29 35.50 20.13
CA PHE A 350 -24.60 34.62 21.26
C PHE A 350 -23.40 34.57 22.23
N SER A 351 -23.69 34.54 23.52
CA SER A 351 -22.76 34.16 24.60
C SER A 351 -22.78 32.64 24.83
N PRO A 352 -21.78 32.08 25.55
CA PRO A 352 -21.85 30.72 26.09
C PRO A 352 -23.16 30.43 26.85
N ASP A 353 -23.62 31.41 27.63
CA ASP A 353 -24.78 31.34 28.52
C ASP A 353 -26.11 31.68 27.82
N SER A 354 -26.12 31.80 26.49
CA SER A 354 -27.32 32.18 25.74
C SER A 354 -28.34 31.05 25.71
N ILE A 355 -29.56 31.39 26.10
CA ILE A 355 -30.73 30.51 26.12
C ILE A 355 -31.58 30.77 24.87
N VAL A 356 -32.13 29.71 24.26
CA VAL A 356 -33.04 29.78 23.12
C VAL A 356 -34.24 28.86 23.38
N SER A 357 -35.44 29.39 23.16
CA SER A 357 -36.69 28.63 23.25
C SER A 357 -36.78 27.58 22.14
N THR A 358 -37.12 26.33 22.49
CA THR A 358 -37.23 25.21 21.54
C THR A 358 -38.63 24.59 21.53
N SER A 359 -39.05 24.24 20.33
CA SER A 359 -40.35 23.67 19.98
C SER A 359 -40.17 22.34 19.23
N SER A 360 -41.27 21.62 19.02
CA SER A 360 -41.31 20.37 18.24
C SER A 360 -40.99 20.57 16.74
N TYR A 361 -41.08 21.79 16.22
CA TYR A 361 -40.67 22.18 14.87
C TYR A 361 -40.48 23.70 14.78
N ILE A 362 -39.87 24.18 13.69
CA ILE A 362 -39.98 25.58 13.23
C ILE A 362 -40.54 25.61 11.81
N THR A 363 -41.36 26.61 11.48
CA THR A 363 -41.86 26.81 10.12
C THR A 363 -40.99 27.81 9.36
N VAL A 364 -40.44 27.41 8.21
CA VAL A 364 -39.62 28.27 7.34
C VAL A 364 -40.17 28.17 5.91
N GLY A 365 -40.63 29.28 5.34
CA GLY A 365 -41.19 29.30 3.98
C GLY A 365 -42.47 28.47 3.78
N GLY A 366 -43.18 28.12 4.87
CA GLY A 366 -44.33 27.22 4.84
C GLY A 366 -43.98 25.73 4.95
N ILE A 367 -42.71 25.39 5.24
CA ILE A 367 -42.23 24.02 5.48
C ILE A 367 -41.84 23.90 6.96
N ASP A 368 -42.28 22.83 7.62
CA ASP A 368 -41.95 22.56 9.02
C ASP A 368 -40.68 21.71 9.15
N PHE A 369 -39.66 22.27 9.78
CA PHE A 369 -38.40 21.62 10.10
C PHE A 369 -38.47 21.07 11.52
N ASN A 370 -38.60 19.75 11.62
CA ASN A 370 -38.94 19.07 12.87
C ASN A 370 -37.76 18.90 13.83
N GLU A 371 -38.10 18.88 15.11
CA GLU A 371 -37.29 18.35 16.20
C GLU A 371 -37.39 16.82 16.23
N HIS A 372 -36.40 16.13 16.78
CA HIS A 372 -36.46 14.67 17.00
C HIS A 372 -37.18 14.29 18.31
N SER A 373 -37.86 15.25 18.93
CA SER A 373 -38.57 15.18 20.22
C SER A 373 -39.73 16.18 20.21
N GLY A 374 -40.42 16.37 21.35
CA GLY A 374 -41.45 17.41 21.49
C GLY A 374 -40.93 18.85 21.59
N GLY A 375 -39.61 19.08 21.49
CA GLY A 375 -38.95 20.29 21.97
C GLY A 375 -38.52 20.16 23.43
N TYR A 376 -37.70 21.09 23.90
CA TYR A 376 -37.06 21.08 25.23
C TYR A 376 -37.37 22.31 26.08
N GLY A 377 -38.18 23.25 25.57
CA GLY A 377 -38.40 24.55 26.21
C GLY A 377 -37.19 25.46 26.07
N ASP A 378 -36.96 26.32 27.08
CA ASP A 378 -35.85 27.26 27.10
C ASP A 378 -34.56 26.55 27.55
N ILE A 379 -33.61 26.37 26.62
CA ILE A 379 -32.35 25.64 26.88
C ILE A 379 -31.12 26.42 26.43
N GLY A 380 -29.96 26.14 27.05
CA GLY A 380 -28.66 26.66 26.66
C GLY A 380 -27.88 25.73 25.74
N PHE A 381 -26.68 26.14 25.32
CA PHE A 381 -25.78 25.33 24.48
C PHE A 381 -25.43 23.96 25.07
N ARG A 382 -25.32 23.86 26.40
CA ARG A 382 -25.01 22.62 27.12
C ARG A 382 -26.07 21.55 26.86
N GLU A 383 -27.33 21.87 27.16
CA GLU A 383 -28.49 20.99 26.98
C GLU A 383 -28.78 20.74 25.48
N ALA A 384 -28.62 21.77 24.64
CA ALA A 384 -28.83 21.65 23.20
C ALA A 384 -27.83 20.70 22.54
N LEU A 385 -26.57 20.66 23.00
CA LEU A 385 -25.59 19.65 22.59
C LEU A 385 -25.94 18.28 23.20
N ALA A 386 -26.21 18.22 24.52
CA ALA A 386 -26.48 17.00 25.27
C ALA A 386 -27.66 16.19 24.70
N PHE A 387 -28.83 16.82 24.61
CA PHE A 387 -30.05 16.22 24.06
C PHE A 387 -30.13 16.31 22.54
N SER A 388 -29.16 16.97 21.90
CA SER A 388 -29.02 17.04 20.44
C SER A 388 -30.14 17.78 19.70
N SER A 389 -30.80 18.75 20.33
CA SER A 389 -31.89 19.54 19.74
C SER A 389 -31.58 19.99 18.31
N ASN A 390 -32.54 19.86 17.41
CA ASN A 390 -32.53 20.45 16.09
C ASN A 390 -33.03 21.90 16.13
N THR A 391 -34.14 22.21 16.82
CA THR A 391 -34.78 23.54 16.73
C THR A 391 -33.98 24.65 17.40
N PHE A 392 -33.15 24.35 18.40
CA PHE A 392 -32.10 25.27 18.87
C PHE A 392 -31.11 25.59 17.75
N PHE A 393 -30.59 24.56 17.08
CA PHE A 393 -29.52 24.68 16.09
C PHE A 393 -29.98 25.33 14.78
N TYR A 394 -31.21 25.06 14.35
CA TYR A 394 -31.84 25.76 13.23
C TYR A 394 -31.91 27.28 13.49
N GLN A 395 -32.37 27.69 14.68
CA GLN A 395 -32.55 29.11 15.03
C GLN A 395 -31.22 29.87 15.10
N ILE A 396 -30.21 29.34 15.81
CA ILE A 396 -28.89 29.99 15.85
C ILE A 396 -28.22 29.99 14.47
N GLY A 397 -28.41 28.93 13.67
CA GLY A 397 -27.85 28.81 12.32
C GLY A 397 -28.40 29.85 11.35
N MET A 398 -29.73 30.02 11.33
CA MET A 398 -30.39 31.11 10.58
C MET A 398 -29.95 32.50 11.09
N SER A 399 -29.78 32.67 12.40
CA SER A 399 -29.33 33.93 13.00
C SER A 399 -27.92 34.32 12.57
N ILE A 400 -26.99 33.37 12.44
CA ILE A 400 -25.57 33.67 12.10
C ILE A 400 -25.24 33.66 10.61
N GLY A 401 -25.97 32.89 9.79
CA GLY A 401 -25.75 32.78 8.35
C GLY A 401 -24.71 31.72 7.93
N PRO A 402 -24.82 31.19 6.69
CA PRO A 402 -23.99 30.08 6.21
C PRO A 402 -22.51 30.42 6.09
N GLU A 403 -22.15 31.68 5.83
CA GLU A 403 -20.76 32.13 5.73
C GLU A 403 -20.02 31.98 7.05
N GLN A 404 -20.67 32.28 8.18
CA GLN A 404 -20.08 32.09 9.51
C GLN A 404 -19.96 30.61 9.88
N ILE A 405 -20.92 29.77 9.47
CA ILE A 405 -20.86 28.31 9.66
C ILE A 405 -19.70 27.73 8.85
N SER A 406 -19.61 28.04 7.55
CA SER A 406 -18.52 27.61 6.67
C SER A 406 -17.16 28.09 7.16
N ARG A 407 -17.02 29.37 7.53
CA ARG A 407 -15.79 29.95 8.08
C ARG A 407 -15.29 29.20 9.32
N TRP A 408 -16.18 28.82 10.23
CA TRP A 408 -15.79 28.12 11.46
C TRP A 408 -15.55 26.63 11.26
N GLY A 409 -16.24 25.98 10.31
CA GLY A 409 -15.93 24.60 9.92
C GLY A 409 -14.57 24.48 9.25
N ASN A 410 -14.23 25.39 8.33
CA ASN A 410 -12.88 25.50 7.77
C ASN A 410 -11.82 25.72 8.88
N ARG A 411 -12.07 26.65 9.82
CA ARG A 411 -11.17 26.86 10.97
C ARG A 411 -11.00 25.61 11.85
N LEU A 412 -12.04 24.82 12.04
CA LEU A 412 -12.00 23.53 12.76
C LEU A 412 -11.39 22.38 11.94
N GLY A 413 -11.03 22.61 10.67
CA GLY A 413 -10.26 21.68 9.83
C GLY A 413 -11.05 20.96 8.74
N ILE A 414 -12.33 21.26 8.58
CA ILE A 414 -13.17 20.66 7.53
C ILE A 414 -12.82 21.30 6.18
N GLY A 415 -12.58 20.48 5.17
CA GLY A 415 -12.30 20.91 3.80
C GLY A 415 -10.86 21.30 3.56
N LYS A 416 -10.67 22.38 2.79
CA LYS A 416 -9.40 22.85 2.21
C LYS A 416 -8.29 23.12 3.24
N ASP A 417 -8.64 23.21 4.53
CA ASP A 417 -7.76 23.51 5.66
C ASP A 417 -7.13 22.26 6.32
N THR A 418 -7.58 21.04 5.96
CA THR A 418 -6.87 19.78 6.20
C THR A 418 -5.86 19.53 5.09
N ASN A 419 -4.67 19.03 5.41
CA ASN A 419 -3.61 18.76 4.43
C ASN A 419 -3.37 17.25 4.25
N LEU A 420 -4.18 16.60 3.41
CA LEU A 420 -4.08 15.14 3.14
C LEU A 420 -2.68 14.71 2.66
N LYS A 421 -1.88 15.61 2.08
CA LYS A 421 -0.50 15.31 1.66
C LYS A 421 0.42 14.92 2.84
N LEU A 422 0.12 15.37 4.07
CA LEU A 422 0.87 15.00 5.28
C LEU A 422 0.63 13.54 5.72
N LEU A 423 -0.42 12.89 5.22
CA LEU A 423 -0.68 11.46 5.46
C LEU A 423 0.16 10.56 4.55
N GLY A 424 0.55 11.05 3.37
CA GLY A 424 1.12 10.20 2.32
C GLY A 424 0.13 9.18 1.74
N LEU A 425 -1.17 9.43 1.83
CA LEU A 425 -2.23 8.58 1.27
C LEU A 425 -2.87 9.24 0.05
N GLY A 426 -3.14 8.45 -1.00
CA GLY A 426 -3.91 8.86 -2.17
C GLY A 426 -5.39 8.43 -2.07
N GLY A 427 -6.24 8.97 -2.95
CA GLY A 427 -7.65 8.58 -3.06
C GLY A 427 -8.59 9.09 -1.95
N GLY A 428 -8.09 9.93 -1.04
CA GLY A 428 -8.94 10.74 -0.15
C GLY A 428 -9.41 12.02 -0.84
N ASP A 429 -10.62 12.46 -0.51
CA ASP A 429 -11.16 13.77 -0.87
C ASP A 429 -11.45 14.60 0.39
N TYR A 430 -11.86 15.85 0.21
CA TYR A 430 -12.10 16.81 1.29
C TYR A 430 -13.58 16.88 1.68
N GLY A 431 -13.85 17.27 2.92
CA GLY A 431 -15.16 17.77 3.31
C GLY A 431 -15.52 19.07 2.57
N GLN A 432 -16.80 19.40 2.54
CA GLN A 432 -17.30 20.65 1.98
C GLN A 432 -18.36 21.27 2.88
N ILE A 433 -18.32 22.60 2.99
CA ILE A 433 -19.36 23.41 3.63
C ILE A 433 -19.63 24.59 2.70
N PRO A 434 -20.37 24.41 1.60
CA PRO A 434 -20.48 25.42 0.56
C PRO A 434 -21.08 26.73 1.08
N THR A 435 -20.48 27.85 0.68
CA THR A 435 -21.11 29.17 0.83
C THR A 435 -22.23 29.37 -0.21
N PRO A 436 -23.07 30.43 -0.11
CA PRO A 436 -24.01 30.79 -1.17
C PRO A 436 -23.35 30.95 -2.55
N GLU A 437 -22.18 31.60 -2.61
CA GLU A 437 -21.40 31.75 -3.85
C GLU A 437 -20.93 30.40 -4.40
N GLU A 438 -20.45 29.49 -3.54
CA GLU A 438 -20.05 28.14 -3.95
C GLU A 438 -21.24 27.31 -4.41
N LYS A 439 -22.42 27.42 -3.75
CA LYS A 439 -23.65 26.74 -4.21
C LYS A 439 -24.05 27.23 -5.61
N GLU A 440 -24.17 28.53 -5.81
CA GLU A 440 -24.56 29.11 -7.11
C GLU A 440 -23.56 28.73 -8.21
N LYS A 441 -22.26 28.74 -7.89
CA LYS A 441 -21.19 28.35 -8.81
C LYS A 441 -21.25 26.87 -9.20
N ILE A 442 -21.51 25.96 -8.25
CA ILE A 442 -21.52 24.50 -8.46
C ILE A 442 -22.85 24.05 -9.08
N TYR A 443 -23.98 24.37 -8.44
CA TYR A 443 -25.30 23.80 -8.74
C TYR A 443 -26.16 24.68 -9.67
N LYS A 444 -25.78 25.94 -9.91
CA LYS A 444 -26.56 26.93 -10.68
C LYS A 444 -27.91 27.31 -10.05
N GLU A 445 -28.00 27.13 -8.73
CA GLU A 445 -29.16 27.53 -7.93
C GLU A 445 -28.77 28.61 -6.90
N PRO A 446 -29.67 29.55 -6.58
CA PRO A 446 -29.46 30.46 -5.46
C PRO A 446 -29.51 29.72 -4.12
N TRP A 447 -29.03 30.39 -3.07
CA TRP A 447 -29.16 29.90 -1.69
C TRP A 447 -30.56 30.18 -1.12
N TYR A 448 -31.20 29.16 -0.57
CA TYR A 448 -32.51 29.24 0.08
C TYR A 448 -32.35 29.21 1.60
N VAL A 449 -33.31 29.78 2.36
CA VAL A 449 -33.22 29.78 3.84
C VAL A 449 -33.19 28.35 4.40
N GLY A 450 -33.86 27.40 3.75
CA GLY A 450 -33.81 25.96 4.10
C GLY A 450 -32.42 25.31 3.92
N ASP A 451 -31.57 25.84 3.03
CA ASP A 451 -30.17 25.41 2.91
C ASP A 451 -29.41 25.75 4.20
N THR A 452 -29.65 26.94 4.80
CA THR A 452 -29.08 27.32 6.10
C THR A 452 -29.59 26.44 7.23
N VAL A 453 -30.89 26.12 7.24
CA VAL A 453 -31.52 25.28 8.28
C VAL A 453 -30.92 23.87 8.30
N THR A 454 -30.79 23.23 7.13
CA THR A 454 -30.19 21.88 7.01
C THR A 454 -28.68 21.91 7.26
N THR A 455 -27.96 22.91 6.74
CA THR A 455 -26.52 23.13 6.99
C THR A 455 -26.21 23.26 8.48
N ALA A 456 -27.05 23.98 9.24
CA ALA A 456 -26.84 24.21 10.67
C ALA A 456 -26.85 22.94 11.54
N ILE A 457 -27.44 21.84 11.05
CA ILE A 457 -27.44 20.53 11.71
C ILE A 457 -26.56 19.49 11.01
N GLY A 458 -25.75 19.88 10.02
CA GLY A 458 -24.86 18.96 9.31
C GLY A 458 -25.53 18.08 8.25
N GLN A 459 -26.62 18.55 7.66
CA GLN A 459 -27.26 17.95 6.48
C GLN A 459 -27.19 18.90 5.26
N GLY A 460 -27.92 18.58 4.19
CA GLY A 460 -27.92 19.36 2.96
C GLY A 460 -26.64 19.15 2.17
N LEU A 461 -25.92 20.25 1.87
CA LEU A 461 -24.70 20.23 1.06
C LEU A 461 -23.42 19.95 1.88
N VAL A 462 -23.53 19.84 3.21
CA VAL A 462 -22.39 19.63 4.11
C VAL A 462 -21.88 18.19 4.01
N LEU A 463 -20.58 18.03 3.75
CA LEU A 463 -19.87 16.75 3.87
C LEU A 463 -18.63 16.92 4.76
N VAL A 464 -18.29 15.90 5.54
CA VAL A 464 -17.11 15.86 6.41
C VAL A 464 -16.55 14.44 6.39
N THR A 465 -15.24 14.31 6.22
CA THR A 465 -14.56 13.01 6.35
C THR A 465 -14.43 12.59 7.82
N PRO A 466 -14.38 11.28 8.14
CA PRO A 466 -14.08 10.81 9.48
C PRO A 466 -12.77 11.39 10.05
N LEU A 467 -11.77 11.62 9.18
CA LEU A 467 -10.54 12.30 9.58
C LEU A 467 -10.75 13.75 10.03
N GLU A 468 -11.44 14.56 9.23
CA GLU A 468 -11.75 15.96 9.58
C GLU A 468 -12.66 16.04 10.81
N ALA A 469 -13.57 15.08 10.98
CA ALA A 469 -14.41 14.98 12.18
C ALA A 469 -13.58 14.71 13.44
N ALA A 470 -12.52 13.89 13.34
CA ALA A 470 -11.56 13.68 14.42
C ALA A 470 -10.70 14.93 14.68
N VAL A 471 -10.28 15.66 13.64
CA VAL A 471 -9.57 16.95 13.76
C VAL A 471 -10.45 18.00 14.45
N MET A 472 -11.71 18.13 14.04
CA MET A 472 -12.71 19.03 14.64
C MET A 472 -12.85 18.79 16.14
N VAL A 473 -13.10 17.54 16.56
CA VAL A 473 -13.30 17.23 17.99
C VAL A 473 -12.00 17.34 18.79
N SER A 474 -10.83 17.00 18.20
CA SER A 474 -9.52 17.22 18.83
C SER A 474 -9.24 18.70 19.11
N SER A 475 -9.71 19.60 18.23
CA SER A 475 -9.53 21.05 18.36
C SER A 475 -10.31 21.63 19.55
N ILE A 476 -11.42 21.01 19.94
CA ILE A 476 -12.14 21.35 21.20
C ILE A 476 -11.40 20.73 22.39
N ALA A 477 -10.97 19.47 22.26
CA ALA A 477 -10.33 18.71 23.32
C ALA A 477 -9.03 19.35 23.85
N ASN A 478 -8.23 19.96 22.96
CA ASN A 478 -6.90 20.50 23.27
C ASN A 478 -6.85 22.03 23.51
N GLY A 479 -8.00 22.68 23.76
CA GLY A 479 -8.04 24.10 24.10
C GLY A 479 -8.14 25.07 22.91
N GLY A 480 -8.57 24.62 21.73
CA GLY A 480 -8.79 25.48 20.55
C GLY A 480 -7.71 25.41 19.47
N ASN A 481 -6.89 24.36 19.44
CA ASN A 481 -5.75 24.23 18.52
C ASN A 481 -6.01 23.13 17.48
N ARG A 482 -6.02 23.48 16.19
CA ARG A 482 -6.19 22.50 15.12
C ARG A 482 -4.90 21.71 14.93
N VAL A 483 -4.92 20.41 15.27
CA VAL A 483 -3.83 19.48 14.96
C VAL A 483 -3.75 19.20 13.46
N LYS A 484 -2.61 18.70 12.99
CA LYS A 484 -2.43 18.29 11.59
C LYS A 484 -2.18 16.78 11.49
N PRO A 485 -3.13 16.00 10.94
CA PRO A 485 -2.96 14.57 10.76
C PRO A 485 -1.69 14.19 9.99
N HIS A 486 -0.91 13.29 10.56
CA HIS A 486 0.26 12.70 9.93
C HIS A 486 0.44 11.25 10.38
N LEU A 487 0.97 10.42 9.48
CA LEU A 487 1.15 8.97 9.71
C LEU A 487 2.59 8.55 10.03
N LEU A 488 3.60 9.36 9.69
CA LEU A 488 5.00 9.05 9.97
C LEU A 488 5.43 9.70 11.29
N THR A 489 5.97 8.92 12.24
CA THR A 489 6.46 9.44 13.53
C THR A 489 7.62 10.42 13.37
N SER A 490 8.38 10.32 12.28
CA SER A 490 9.43 11.30 11.93
C SER A 490 8.91 12.68 11.52
N MET A 491 7.59 12.85 11.35
CA MET A 491 6.94 14.14 11.14
C MET A 491 6.38 14.74 12.44
N THR A 492 6.33 13.99 13.55
CA THR A 492 5.70 14.45 14.79
C THR A 492 6.49 15.60 15.41
N GLY A 493 5.87 16.79 15.47
CA GLY A 493 6.46 18.01 16.04
C GLY A 493 7.34 18.83 15.10
N THR A 494 7.48 18.44 13.82
CA THR A 494 8.13 19.30 12.81
C THR A 494 7.27 20.54 12.50
N PRO A 495 7.84 21.64 11.96
CA PRO A 495 7.08 22.87 11.67
C PRO A 495 5.83 22.64 10.79
N GLU A 496 5.89 21.64 9.92
CA GLU A 496 4.79 21.24 9.05
C GLU A 496 3.60 20.70 9.85
N THR A 497 3.84 19.91 10.92
CA THR A 497 2.78 19.24 11.72
C THR A 497 2.36 19.99 12.98
N GLN A 498 3.11 21.01 13.42
CA GLN A 498 2.75 21.83 14.59
C GLN A 498 1.29 22.30 14.55
N PRO A 499 0.51 22.15 15.65
CA PRO A 499 -0.87 22.61 15.73
C PRO A 499 -1.02 24.11 15.46
N VAL A 500 -2.18 24.50 14.94
CA VAL A 500 -2.51 25.89 14.56
C VAL A 500 -3.68 26.39 15.38
N ALA A 501 -3.51 27.49 16.11
CA ALA A 501 -4.60 28.08 16.90
C ALA A 501 -5.79 28.46 15.99
N THR A 502 -6.99 27.97 16.30
CA THR A 502 -8.22 28.28 15.54
C THR A 502 -8.68 29.72 15.70
N GLY A 503 -8.17 30.42 16.73
CA GLY A 503 -8.63 31.74 17.15
C GLY A 503 -9.98 31.73 17.87
N MET A 504 -10.43 30.57 18.36
CA MET A 504 -11.61 30.44 19.22
C MET A 504 -11.32 30.97 20.63
N LYS A 505 -12.31 31.63 21.27
CA LYS A 505 -12.19 32.15 22.64
C LYS A 505 -12.18 30.98 23.64
N PRO A 506 -11.41 31.06 24.75
CA PRO A 506 -11.40 30.03 25.78
C PRO A 506 -12.78 29.69 26.35
N GLY A 507 -13.67 30.68 26.51
CA GLY A 507 -15.05 30.46 26.97
C GLY A 507 -15.90 29.66 25.97
N THR A 508 -15.74 29.90 24.67
CA THR A 508 -16.38 29.10 23.61
C THR A 508 -15.89 27.66 23.63
N VAL A 509 -14.58 27.44 23.74
CA VAL A 509 -13.99 26.11 23.85
C VAL A 509 -14.53 25.39 25.10
N ALA A 510 -14.57 26.08 26.24
CA ALA A 510 -15.07 25.51 27.50
C ALA A 510 -16.55 25.10 27.41
N ALA A 511 -17.44 25.96 26.90
CA ALA A 511 -18.87 25.67 26.80
C ALA A 511 -19.19 24.54 25.80
N ILE A 512 -18.48 24.47 24.67
CA ILE A 512 -18.61 23.34 23.75
C ILE A 512 -18.06 22.07 24.40
N LYS A 513 -16.91 22.13 25.10
CA LYS A 513 -16.33 20.99 25.81
C LYS A 513 -17.27 20.47 26.89
N GLU A 514 -17.93 21.34 27.65
CA GLU A 514 -18.93 20.98 28.65
C GLU A 514 -20.16 20.33 28.01
N GLY A 515 -20.75 20.94 26.97
CA GLY A 515 -21.89 20.36 26.25
C GLY A 515 -21.59 18.97 25.66
N LEU A 516 -20.35 18.74 25.21
CA LEU A 516 -19.90 17.41 24.76
C LEU A 516 -19.72 16.41 25.90
N VAL A 517 -19.36 16.84 27.12
CA VAL A 517 -19.39 15.97 28.30
C VAL A 517 -20.83 15.69 28.74
N ALA A 518 -21.73 16.68 28.66
CA ALA A 518 -23.14 16.53 28.98
C ALA A 518 -23.88 15.55 28.04
N VAL A 519 -23.45 15.39 26.79
CA VAL A 519 -23.90 14.28 25.91
C VAL A 519 -23.63 12.90 26.55
N VAL A 520 -22.51 12.76 27.25
CA VAL A 520 -22.04 11.49 27.83
C VAL A 520 -22.57 11.26 29.25
N THR A 521 -22.84 12.31 30.03
CA THR A 521 -23.44 12.18 31.37
C THR A 521 -24.97 12.16 31.33
N ASP A 522 -25.58 13.08 30.58
CA ASP A 522 -27.01 13.42 30.69
C ASP A 522 -27.80 13.07 29.41
N GLY A 523 -27.10 12.97 28.27
CA GLY A 523 -27.69 13.04 26.93
C GLY A 523 -27.50 11.80 26.04
N THR A 524 -27.45 12.02 24.72
CA THR A 524 -27.56 10.97 23.69
C THR A 524 -26.39 9.98 23.64
N GLY A 525 -25.33 10.18 24.42
CA GLY A 525 -24.12 9.35 24.48
C GLY A 525 -23.95 8.56 25.78
N GLN A 526 -24.95 8.51 26.67
CA GLN A 526 -24.87 7.87 28.00
C GLN A 526 -24.32 6.43 28.02
N GLY A 527 -24.48 5.65 26.94
CA GLY A 527 -23.89 4.30 26.83
C GLY A 527 -22.35 4.25 26.90
N MET A 528 -21.66 5.40 26.79
CA MET A 528 -20.22 5.55 27.01
C MET A 528 -19.84 5.60 28.50
N ASN A 529 -20.78 5.95 29.39
CA ASN A 529 -20.53 6.28 30.79
C ASN A 529 -20.96 5.16 31.76
N ASP A 530 -20.44 3.94 31.55
CA ASP A 530 -20.70 2.77 32.40
C ASP A 530 -19.54 2.45 33.37
N GLY A 531 -18.55 3.34 33.49
CA GLY A 531 -17.36 3.16 34.32
C GLY A 531 -16.28 2.24 33.73
N THR A 532 -16.47 1.64 32.55
CA THR A 532 -15.41 0.84 31.89
C THR A 532 -14.25 1.69 31.34
N ILE A 533 -14.50 2.98 31.09
CA ILE A 533 -13.53 3.99 30.68
C ILE A 533 -13.62 5.22 31.60
N PRO A 534 -12.56 6.06 31.68
CA PRO A 534 -12.67 7.41 32.22
C PRO A 534 -13.77 8.21 31.51
N LEU A 535 -14.37 9.19 32.19
CA LEU A 535 -15.35 10.09 31.59
C LEU A 535 -14.80 10.70 30.29
N THR A 536 -15.63 10.72 29.25
CA THR A 536 -15.32 11.27 27.92
C THR A 536 -16.27 12.41 27.58
N GLY A 537 -15.93 13.20 26.57
CA GLY A 537 -16.89 14.08 25.89
C GLY A 537 -17.10 13.60 24.45
N GLY A 538 -18.28 13.78 23.89
CA GLY A 538 -18.56 13.41 22.51
C GLY A 538 -19.91 13.88 21.99
N LYS A 539 -20.24 13.50 20.76
CA LYS A 539 -21.49 13.85 20.08
C LYS A 539 -21.93 12.73 19.15
N THR A 540 -23.16 12.23 19.35
CA THR A 540 -23.80 11.36 18.36
C THR A 540 -24.28 12.16 17.16
N GLY A 541 -24.15 11.56 15.99
CA GLY A 541 -24.79 11.97 14.75
C GLY A 541 -25.60 10.84 14.14
N THR A 542 -26.63 11.24 13.42
CA THR A 542 -27.42 10.38 12.55
C THR A 542 -27.59 11.18 11.27
N SER A 543 -27.18 10.64 10.11
CA SER A 543 -27.42 11.26 8.81
C SER A 543 -28.40 10.44 8.02
N GLU A 544 -29.51 11.05 7.62
CA GLU A 544 -30.57 10.37 6.89
C GLU A 544 -30.14 10.03 5.46
N VAL A 545 -30.67 8.92 4.93
CA VAL A 545 -30.40 8.44 3.57
C VAL A 545 -31.74 7.98 2.99
N ILE A 546 -32.15 8.57 1.87
CA ILE A 546 -33.47 8.32 1.27
C ILE A 546 -33.59 6.83 0.91
N GLY A 547 -34.64 6.18 1.44
CA GLY A 547 -34.93 4.77 1.19
C GLY A 547 -34.02 3.76 1.91
N GLN A 548 -33.13 4.20 2.80
CA GLN A 548 -32.20 3.33 3.53
C GLN A 548 -32.18 3.65 5.03
N LYS A 549 -31.48 2.83 5.82
CA LYS A 549 -31.10 3.23 7.19
C LYS A 549 -30.14 4.41 7.13
N SER A 550 -30.30 5.35 8.06
CA SER A 550 -29.37 6.45 8.30
C SER A 550 -27.93 5.97 8.56
N HIS A 551 -26.94 6.78 8.21
CA HIS A 551 -25.57 6.58 8.68
C HIS A 551 -25.49 6.90 10.18
N SER A 552 -24.78 6.04 10.91
CA SER A 552 -24.50 6.19 12.34
C SER A 552 -23.15 6.87 12.51
N LEU A 553 -23.11 8.00 13.22
CA LEU A 553 -21.86 8.75 13.46
C LEU A 553 -21.65 8.99 14.95
N PHE A 554 -20.38 9.01 15.37
CA PHE A 554 -19.99 9.46 16.71
C PHE A 554 -18.61 10.10 16.68
N VAL A 555 -18.48 11.27 17.30
CA VAL A 555 -17.19 11.93 17.55
C VAL A 555 -16.98 12.06 19.05
N ALA A 556 -15.75 11.88 19.54
CA ALA A 556 -15.44 11.93 20.97
C ALA A 556 -14.00 12.32 21.27
N PHE A 557 -13.74 12.66 22.53
CA PHE A 557 -12.41 12.84 23.09
C PHE A 557 -12.35 12.32 24.54
N GLY A 558 -11.16 11.93 24.99
CA GLY A 558 -10.97 11.42 26.35
C GLY A 558 -9.52 11.51 26.85
N PRO A 559 -9.31 11.49 28.18
CA PRO A 559 -10.32 11.70 29.24
C PRO A 559 -10.89 13.13 29.21
N ALA A 560 -12.07 13.36 29.79
CA ALA A 560 -12.78 14.64 29.72
C ALA A 560 -11.98 15.80 30.32
N GLU A 561 -11.39 15.62 31.50
CA GLU A 561 -10.63 16.66 32.21
C GLU A 561 -9.38 17.09 31.41
N LYS A 562 -8.51 16.12 31.12
CA LYS A 562 -7.20 16.29 30.49
C LYS A 562 -7.11 15.41 29.22
N PRO A 563 -7.65 15.84 28.07
CA PRO A 563 -7.74 15.00 26.88
C PRO A 563 -6.40 14.57 26.29
N GLU A 564 -6.36 13.35 25.76
CA GLU A 564 -5.15 12.74 25.19
C GLU A 564 -5.44 12.12 23.81
N ILE A 565 -6.65 11.56 23.61
CA ILE A 565 -7.11 10.95 22.37
C ILE A 565 -8.45 11.54 21.91
N ALA A 566 -8.59 11.78 20.61
CA ALA A 566 -9.83 12.10 19.90
C ALA A 566 -10.20 10.96 18.93
N ILE A 567 -11.49 10.67 18.77
CA ILE A 567 -12.00 9.58 17.94
C ILE A 567 -13.16 10.10 17.08
N ALA A 568 -13.24 9.63 15.83
CA ALA A 568 -14.44 9.71 14.99
C ALA A 568 -14.77 8.34 14.40
N VAL A 569 -16.06 7.99 14.37
CA VAL A 569 -16.57 6.76 13.80
C VAL A 569 -17.73 7.08 12.87
N VAL A 570 -17.74 6.45 11.69
CA VAL A 570 -18.90 6.36 10.80
C VAL A 570 -19.20 4.89 10.52
N VAL A 571 -20.49 4.52 10.60
CA VAL A 571 -21.01 3.25 10.12
C VAL A 571 -22.12 3.56 9.11
N GLU A 572 -21.84 3.31 7.84
CA GLU A 572 -22.80 3.50 6.75
C GLU A 572 -24.02 2.64 7.02
N ASN A 573 -25.20 3.26 6.94
CA ASN A 573 -26.49 2.61 7.18
C ASN A 573 -26.64 1.92 8.56
N GLY A 574 -25.77 2.26 9.52
CA GLY A 574 -25.77 1.71 10.89
C GLY A 574 -26.95 2.16 11.77
N GLY A 575 -27.79 3.09 11.31
CA GLY A 575 -28.88 3.67 12.09
C GLY A 575 -28.40 4.81 12.98
N PHE A 576 -28.76 4.78 14.26
CA PHE A 576 -28.45 5.86 15.21
C PHE A 576 -26.99 5.86 15.67
N GLY A 577 -26.39 7.05 15.85
CA GLY A 577 -25.01 7.21 16.34
C GLY A 577 -24.68 6.47 17.64
N SER A 578 -25.64 6.42 18.58
CA SER A 578 -25.52 5.73 19.86
C SER A 578 -25.54 4.20 19.78
N VAL A 579 -26.02 3.62 18.67
CA VAL A 579 -26.28 2.17 18.54
C VAL A 579 -25.15 1.43 17.83
N ALA A 580 -24.49 2.05 16.84
CA ALA A 580 -23.41 1.43 16.09
C ALA A 580 -22.06 2.16 16.23
N ALA A 581 -22.02 3.48 16.07
CA ALA A 581 -20.77 4.23 16.08
C ALA A 581 -20.17 4.45 17.49
N ALA A 582 -21.00 4.74 18.50
CA ALA A 582 -20.52 4.97 19.87
C ALA A 582 -19.89 3.71 20.54
N PRO A 583 -20.47 2.50 20.45
CA PRO A 583 -19.83 1.29 20.99
C PRO A 583 -18.43 1.02 20.41
N ILE A 584 -18.25 1.20 19.09
CA ILE A 584 -16.95 1.05 18.43
C ILE A 584 -15.91 2.02 19.00
N ALA A 585 -16.28 3.29 19.21
CA ALA A 585 -15.39 4.27 19.84
C ALA A 585 -15.04 3.87 21.29
N LYS A 586 -15.98 3.26 22.02
CA LYS A 586 -15.78 2.78 23.39
C LYS A 586 -14.74 1.67 23.47
N GLU A 587 -14.77 0.70 22.56
CA GLU A 587 -13.78 -0.39 22.49
C GLU A 587 -12.36 0.15 22.20
N VAL A 588 -12.24 1.16 21.33
CA VAL A 588 -10.96 1.86 21.08
C VAL A 588 -10.49 2.66 22.31
N PHE A 589 -11.39 3.35 23.03
CA PHE A 589 -11.06 4.00 24.31
C PHE A 589 -10.62 3.00 25.39
N GLN A 590 -11.34 1.87 25.54
CA GLN A 590 -10.98 0.79 26.47
C GLN A 590 -9.58 0.25 26.17
N THR A 591 -9.24 0.07 24.90
CA THR A 591 -7.92 -0.36 24.43
C THR A 591 -6.84 0.68 24.78
N TYR A 592 -7.08 1.96 24.52
CA TYR A 592 -6.14 3.05 24.84
C TYR A 592 -5.90 3.15 26.36
N PHE A 593 -6.95 3.26 27.17
CA PHE A 593 -6.82 3.43 28.63
C PHE A 593 -6.36 2.16 29.35
N GLY A 594 -6.69 0.98 28.82
CA GLY A 594 -6.20 -0.30 29.32
C GLY A 594 -4.67 -0.45 29.21
N LYS A 595 -4.05 0.13 28.17
CA LYS A 595 -2.58 0.22 28.06
C LYS A 595 -1.99 1.15 29.11
N SER A 596 -2.57 2.34 29.31
CA SER A 596 -2.06 3.33 30.28
C SER A 596 -2.00 2.78 31.71
N LYS A 597 -2.95 1.92 32.10
CA LYS A 597 -2.89 1.19 33.39
C LYS A 597 -1.68 0.25 33.45
N LYS A 598 -1.51 -0.64 32.47
CA LYS A 598 -0.40 -1.61 32.42
C LYS A 598 0.99 -0.96 32.36
N VAL A 599 1.13 0.19 31.69
CA VAL A 599 2.39 0.95 31.68
C VAL A 599 2.68 1.52 33.06
N ASN A 600 1.70 2.13 33.73
CA ASN A 600 1.91 2.65 35.09
C ASN A 600 2.21 1.53 36.10
N GLU A 601 1.50 0.40 36.02
CA GLU A 601 1.74 -0.78 36.88
C GLU A 601 3.15 -1.37 36.69
N SER A 602 3.67 -1.43 35.45
CA SER A 602 5.02 -1.94 35.17
C SER A 602 6.15 -0.96 35.50
N VAL A 603 5.86 0.33 35.70
CA VAL A 603 6.82 1.33 36.22
C VAL A 603 6.88 1.32 37.76
N VAL A 604 5.87 0.80 38.45
CA VAL A 604 5.85 0.66 39.93
C VAL A 604 6.54 -0.65 40.37
N ILE A 605 7.72 -0.93 39.82
CA ILE A 605 8.65 -1.97 40.27
C ILE A 605 10.02 -1.32 40.52
N THR A 606 10.25 -0.86 41.75
CA THR A 606 11.55 -0.42 42.27
C THR A 606 11.57 -0.50 43.80
N PRO A 607 12.73 -0.72 44.44
CA PRO A 607 13.99 -1.30 43.93
C PRO A 607 14.05 -2.82 44.10
#